data_AF-A0A6C1C1E0-F1
#
_entry.id   AF-A0A6C1C1E0-F1
#
_cell.length_a   1.000
_cell.length_b   1.000
_cell.length_c   1.000
_cell.angle_alpha   90.00
_cell.angle_beta   90.00
_cell.angle_gamma   90.00
#
_symmetry.space_group_name_H-M   'P 1'
#
loop_
_entity.id
_entity.type
_entity.pdbx_description
1 polymer ?
#
loop_
_entity_poly.entity_id
_entity_poly.type
_entity_poly.pdbx_seq_one_letter_code
_entity_poly.pdbx_strand_id
1 'polypeptide(L)'
;MDVDAALTLATTAASAAAGGAATAAGQSAWESLLALARRAGIGRRDGTPDDGAPAAVDPADDEQVRVLTGRLAERAGADAEFAALLCGWAERHAPTLRAERSEVHNTVSEGAHITGPVVQARDIHGDLNFG
;
A
#
# COMPACT_ATOMS: atom_id res chain seq x y z
N MET A 1 -11.64 11.07 -6.49
CA MET A 1 -11.73 9.80 -5.72
C MET A 1 -12.53 10.09 -4.46
N ASP A 2 -13.27 9.12 -3.90
CA ASP A 2 -13.93 9.31 -2.60
C ASP A 2 -13.08 8.77 -1.43
N VAL A 3 -13.47 9.10 -0.20
CA VAL A 3 -12.73 8.73 1.02
C VAL A 3 -12.70 7.22 1.22
N ASP A 4 -13.76 6.50 0.86
CA ASP A 4 -13.84 5.04 1.02
C ASP A 4 -12.85 4.32 0.09
N ALA A 5 -12.75 4.77 -1.16
CA ALA A 5 -11.75 4.31 -2.10
C ALA A 5 -10.32 4.67 -1.64
N ALA A 6 -10.14 5.83 -0.99
CA ALA A 6 -8.86 6.22 -0.43
C ALA A 6 -8.44 5.34 0.76
N LEU A 7 -9.38 4.96 1.64
CA LEU A 7 -9.15 4.03 2.74
C LEU A 7 -8.84 2.61 2.24
N THR A 8 -9.49 2.18 1.16
CA THR A 8 -9.16 0.91 0.48
C THR A 8 -7.73 0.92 -0.08
N LEU A 9 -7.28 2.05 -0.62
CA LEU A 9 -5.89 2.20 -1.07
C LEU A 9 -4.90 2.26 0.11
N ALA A 10 -5.30 2.79 1.27
CA ALA A 10 -4.50 2.78 2.48
C ALA A 10 -4.21 1.34 2.97
N THR A 11 -5.23 0.47 3.01
CA THR A 11 -5.04 -0.95 3.36
C THR A 11 -4.23 -1.68 2.30
N THR A 12 -4.42 -1.35 1.01
CA THR A 12 -3.60 -1.91 -0.08
C THR A 12 -2.13 -1.53 0.07
N ALA A 13 -1.83 -0.29 0.45
CA ALA A 13 -0.46 0.16 0.72
C ALA A 13 0.16 -0.60 1.91
N ALA A 14 -0.61 -0.85 2.96
CA ALA A 14 -0.17 -1.67 4.10
C ALA A 14 0.17 -3.10 3.64
N SER A 15 -0.73 -3.77 2.91
CA SER A 15 -0.49 -5.13 2.42
C SER A 15 0.72 -5.21 1.47
N ALA A 16 0.92 -4.20 0.61
CA ALA A 16 2.08 -4.12 -0.27
C ALA A 16 3.39 -3.93 0.52
N ALA A 17 3.36 -3.14 1.60
CA ALA A 17 4.51 -2.96 2.49
C ALA A 17 4.78 -4.19 3.38
N ALA A 18 3.76 -4.96 3.73
CA ALA A 18 3.86 -6.17 4.55
C ALA A 18 4.31 -7.41 3.78
N GLY A 19 4.01 -7.48 2.48
CA GLY A 19 4.40 -8.61 1.63
C GLY A 19 5.93 -8.72 1.52
N GLY A 20 6.49 -9.93 1.60
CA GLY A 20 7.95 -10.16 1.49
C GLY A 20 8.57 -9.77 0.14
N ALA A 21 7.74 -9.42 -0.84
CA ALA A 21 8.12 -8.77 -2.10
C ALA A 21 7.74 -7.28 -2.09
N ALA A 22 7.83 -6.61 -0.94
CA ALA A 22 7.54 -5.20 -0.79
C ALA A 22 8.37 -4.41 -1.79
N THR A 23 7.73 -3.96 -2.85
CA THR A 23 8.41 -3.08 -3.78
C THR A 23 8.67 -1.77 -3.04
N ALA A 24 9.76 -1.10 -3.38
CA ALA A 24 10.07 0.22 -2.83
C ALA A 24 8.88 1.21 -2.99
N ALA A 25 7.99 0.94 -3.94
CA ALA A 25 6.81 1.72 -4.25
C ALA A 25 5.67 1.51 -3.24
N GLY A 26 5.41 0.27 -2.80
CA GLY A 26 4.46 -0.03 -1.72
C GLY A 26 4.91 0.53 -0.37
N GLN A 27 6.19 0.33 -0.03
CA GLN A 27 6.78 0.88 1.19
C GLN A 27 6.75 2.42 1.19
N SER A 28 7.11 3.06 0.07
CA SER A 28 7.06 4.52 -0.06
C SER A 28 5.63 5.06 0.06
N ALA A 29 4.64 4.37 -0.51
CA ALA A 29 3.23 4.75 -0.37
C ALA A 29 2.76 4.66 1.10
N TRP A 30 3.13 3.59 1.80
CA TRP A 30 2.84 3.39 3.22
C TRP A 30 3.49 4.47 4.10
N GLU A 31 4.77 4.75 3.90
CA GLU A 31 5.48 5.80 4.63
C GLU A 31 4.89 7.20 4.39
N SER A 32 4.48 7.48 3.15
CA SER A 32 3.80 8.73 2.79
C SER A 32 2.45 8.86 3.49
N LEU A 33 1.67 7.77 3.57
CA LEU A 33 0.41 7.75 4.31
C LEU A 33 0.63 7.99 5.81
N LEU A 34 1.63 7.34 6.41
CA LEU A 34 1.98 7.57 7.80
C LEU A 34 2.41 9.02 8.03
N ALA A 35 3.15 9.64 7.11
CA ALA A 35 3.50 11.06 7.19
C ALA A 35 2.27 11.98 7.15
N LEU A 36 1.29 11.66 6.30
CA LEU A 36 0.02 12.38 6.23
C LEU A 36 -0.78 12.23 7.54
N ALA A 37 -0.89 11.01 8.07
CA ALA A 37 -1.56 10.73 9.34
C ALA A 37 -0.90 11.51 10.49
N ARG A 38 0.44 11.53 10.56
CA ARG A 38 1.20 12.31 11.55
C ARG A 38 0.90 13.80 11.46
N ARG A 39 0.88 14.37 10.25
CA ARG A 39 0.56 15.78 10.04
C ARG A 39 -0.86 16.13 10.50
N ALA A 40 -1.79 15.20 10.35
CA ALA A 40 -3.17 15.35 10.81
C ALA A 40 -3.36 15.18 12.33
N GLY A 41 -2.28 14.85 13.06
CA GLY A 41 -2.31 14.58 14.50
C GLY A 41 -2.80 13.18 14.86
N ILE A 42 -2.98 12.30 13.87
CA ILE A 42 -3.44 10.92 14.08
C ILE A 42 -2.29 10.14 14.72
N GLY A 43 -2.49 9.71 15.98
CA GLY A 43 -1.47 9.02 16.79
C GLY A 43 -0.81 9.90 17.85
N ARG A 44 -1.10 11.20 17.92
CA ARG A 44 -0.71 12.04 19.05
C ARG A 44 -1.65 11.74 20.23
N ARG A 45 -1.13 11.12 21.29
CA ARG A 45 -1.81 11.09 22.60
C ARG A 45 -1.89 12.54 23.10
N ASP A 46 -3.08 12.98 23.48
CA ASP A 46 -3.33 14.34 23.96
C ASP A 46 -2.26 14.81 24.97
N GLY A 47 -1.62 15.94 24.67
CA GLY A 47 -0.95 16.77 25.68
C GLY A 47 0.44 16.37 26.18
N THR A 48 1.13 15.38 25.61
CA THR A 48 2.52 15.08 26.00
C THR A 48 3.49 15.54 24.90
N PRO A 49 4.56 16.30 25.20
CA PRO A 49 5.65 16.50 24.25
C PRO A 49 6.38 15.17 24.12
N ASP A 50 5.87 14.32 23.23
CA ASP A 50 6.50 13.06 22.88
C ASP A 50 7.67 13.39 21.94
N ASP A 51 8.88 13.00 22.36
CA ASP A 51 10.11 13.13 21.60
C ASP A 51 10.03 12.24 20.33
N GLY A 52 9.30 12.71 19.32
CA GLY A 52 9.59 12.44 17.92
C GLY A 52 9.21 11.08 17.31
N ALA A 53 8.45 10.19 17.95
CA ALA A 53 8.03 8.94 17.30
C ALA A 53 6.60 8.51 17.67
N PRO A 54 5.57 8.86 16.87
CA PRO A 54 4.28 8.21 17.01
C PRO A 54 4.40 6.73 16.64
N ALA A 55 3.65 5.88 17.36
CA ALA A 55 3.58 4.44 17.20
C ALA A 55 3.79 4.01 15.74
N ALA A 56 4.94 3.37 15.46
CA ALA A 56 5.24 2.80 14.16
C ALA A 56 4.19 1.71 13.88
N VAL A 57 3.18 2.07 13.08
CA VAL A 57 2.15 1.12 12.64
C VAL A 57 2.86 0.10 11.77
N ASP A 58 2.97 -1.12 12.29
CA ASP A 58 3.52 -2.23 11.52
C ASP A 58 2.56 -2.58 10.39
N PRO A 59 2.95 -2.44 9.11
CA PRO A 59 2.09 -2.80 7.99
C PRO A 59 1.70 -4.29 8.00
N ALA A 60 2.47 -5.16 8.66
CA ALA A 60 2.18 -6.59 8.79
C ALA A 60 1.24 -6.92 9.97
N ASP A 61 0.94 -5.95 10.84
CA ASP A 61 -0.04 -6.12 11.92
C ASP A 61 -1.41 -5.58 11.48
N ASP A 62 -2.27 -6.51 11.05
CA ASP A 62 -3.64 -6.22 10.61
C ASP A 62 -4.44 -5.38 11.61
N GLU A 63 -4.22 -5.56 12.92
CA GLU A 63 -4.95 -4.81 13.93
C GLU A 63 -4.49 -3.36 13.98
N GLN A 64 -3.18 -3.11 13.89
CA GLN A 64 -2.64 -1.75 13.83
C GLN A 64 -3.08 -1.02 12.56
N VAL A 65 -3.11 -1.73 11.41
CA VAL A 65 -3.58 -1.19 10.15
C VAL A 65 -5.09 -0.85 10.22
N ARG A 66 -5.92 -1.73 10.81
CA ARG A 66 -7.34 -1.46 11.04
C ARG A 66 -7.57 -0.23 11.91
N VAL A 67 -6.85 -0.12 13.04
CA VAL A 67 -6.96 1.04 13.94
C VAL A 67 -6.56 2.33 13.24
N LEU A 68 -5.46 2.31 12.47
CA LEU A 68 -5.05 3.47 11.68
C LEU A 68 -6.13 3.88 10.67
N THR A 69 -6.66 2.91 9.92
CA THR A 69 -7.68 3.14 8.89
C THR A 69 -8.97 3.71 9.51
N GLY A 70 -9.38 3.21 10.68
CA GLY A 70 -10.51 3.77 11.42
C GLY A 70 -10.30 5.24 11.82
N ARG A 71 -9.11 5.58 12.34
CA ARG A 71 -8.78 6.98 12.69
C ARG A 71 -8.71 7.90 11.47
N LEU A 72 -8.24 7.40 10.32
CA LEU A 72 -8.26 8.13 9.06
C LEU A 72 -9.70 8.44 8.64
N ALA A 73 -10.61 7.47 8.77
CA ALA A 73 -12.03 7.64 8.46
C ALA A 73 -12.70 8.67 9.38
N GLU A 74 -12.50 8.56 10.70
CA GLU A 74 -13.01 9.51 11.69
C GLU A 74 -12.51 10.94 11.39
N ARG A 75 -11.21 11.09 11.11
CA ARG A 75 -10.62 12.40 10.81
C ARG A 75 -11.16 12.98 9.51
N ALA A 76 -11.30 12.17 8.46
CA ALA A 76 -11.87 12.61 7.18
C ALA A 76 -13.35 13.00 7.31
N GLY A 77 -14.09 12.37 8.22
CA GLY A 77 -15.47 12.77 8.54
C GLY A 77 -15.56 14.11 9.29
N ALA A 78 -14.58 14.41 10.15
CA ALA A 78 -14.54 15.64 10.94
C ALA A 78 -13.86 16.82 10.24
N ASP A 79 -13.00 16.57 9.26
CA ASP A 79 -12.13 17.56 8.62
C ASP A 79 -12.12 17.37 7.10
N ALA A 80 -12.86 18.24 6.40
CA ALA A 80 -13.00 18.18 4.95
C ALA A 80 -11.69 18.49 4.20
N GLU A 81 -10.79 19.29 4.79
CA GLU A 81 -9.47 19.54 4.20
C GLU A 81 -8.62 18.27 4.27
N PHE A 82 -8.65 17.60 5.42
CA PHE A 82 -7.98 16.30 5.57
C PHE A 82 -8.56 15.25 4.60
N ALA A 83 -9.87 15.19 4.44
CA ALA A 83 -10.51 14.29 3.47
C ALA A 83 -9.99 14.54 2.04
N ALA A 84 -9.85 15.80 1.63
CA ALA A 84 -9.29 16.16 0.33
C ALA A 84 -7.81 15.77 0.20
N LEU A 85 -7.02 15.95 1.25
CA LEU A 85 -5.61 15.52 1.28
C LEU A 85 -5.48 14.00 1.17
N LEU A 86 -6.32 13.24 1.86
CA LEU A 86 -6.35 11.78 1.81
C LEU A 86 -6.74 11.28 0.41
N CYS A 87 -7.75 11.91 -0.22
CA CYS A 87 -8.13 11.61 -1.59
C CYS A 87 -7.00 11.93 -2.58
N GLY A 88 -6.33 13.08 -2.43
CA GLY A 88 -5.20 13.48 -3.26
C GLY A 88 -3.97 12.58 -3.09
N TRP A 89 -3.73 12.08 -1.87
CA TRP A 89 -2.74 11.03 -1.63
C TRP A 89 -3.10 9.76 -2.40
N ALA A 90 -4.34 9.30 -2.29
CA ALA A 90 -4.79 8.08 -2.93
C ALA A 90 -4.73 8.17 -4.46
N GLU A 91 -5.11 9.30 -5.06
CA GLU A 91 -5.00 9.54 -6.50
C GLU A 91 -3.56 9.49 -7.00
N ARG A 92 -2.59 9.99 -6.21
CA ARG A 92 -1.17 9.95 -6.55
C ARG A 92 -0.58 8.54 -6.52
N HIS A 93 -0.98 7.73 -5.54
CA HIS A 93 -0.42 6.40 -5.32
C HIS A 93 -1.22 5.27 -5.97
N ALA A 94 -2.46 5.52 -6.40
CA ALA A 94 -3.32 4.53 -7.04
C ALA A 94 -2.71 3.85 -8.28
N PRO A 95 -2.02 4.54 -9.23
CA PRO A 95 -1.43 3.88 -10.38
C PRO A 95 -0.39 2.84 -9.98
N THR A 96 0.44 3.20 -9.02
CA THR A 96 1.51 2.35 -8.47
C THR A 96 0.94 1.15 -7.73
N LEU A 97 0.04 1.40 -6.76
CA LEU A 97 -0.56 0.33 -5.94
C LEU A 97 -1.47 -0.61 -6.75
N ARG A 98 -2.06 -0.13 -7.86
CA ARG A 98 -2.84 -0.99 -8.78
C ARG A 98 -1.94 -1.80 -9.72
N ALA A 99 -0.80 -1.27 -10.12
CA ALA A 99 0.16 -2.00 -10.95
C ALA A 99 0.74 -3.23 -10.21
N GLU A 100 0.92 -3.11 -8.89
CA GLU A 100 1.38 -4.15 -7.96
C GLU A 100 0.38 -5.32 -7.85
N ARG A 101 -0.93 -5.05 -7.82
CA ARG A 101 -1.97 -6.10 -7.86
C ARG A 101 -1.98 -6.90 -9.17
N SER A 102 -1.24 -6.45 -10.19
CA SER A 102 -1.06 -7.14 -11.46
C SER A 102 0.34 -7.72 -11.63
N GLU A 103 1.17 -7.78 -10.59
CA GLU A 103 2.42 -8.54 -10.64
C GLU A 103 2.12 -10.04 -10.70
N VAL A 104 2.59 -10.68 -11.77
CA VAL A 104 2.54 -12.13 -11.95
C VAL A 104 3.64 -12.76 -11.12
N HIS A 105 3.27 -13.48 -10.07
CA HIS A 105 4.19 -14.30 -9.30
C HIS A 105 4.31 -15.68 -9.96
N ASN A 106 5.42 -15.92 -10.68
CA ASN A 106 5.72 -17.25 -11.20
C ASN A 106 6.85 -17.89 -10.39
N THR A 107 6.52 -18.91 -9.59
CA THR A 107 7.50 -19.69 -8.83
C THR A 107 7.83 -20.98 -9.58
N VAL A 108 9.10 -21.20 -9.94
CA VAL A 108 9.61 -22.52 -10.35
C VAL A 108 10.35 -23.10 -9.14
N SER A 109 9.71 -24.00 -8.41
CA SER A 109 10.25 -24.56 -7.18
C SER A 109 11.27 -25.68 -7.42
N GLU A 110 12.13 -25.91 -6.42
CA GLU A 110 13.19 -26.92 -6.43
C GLU A 110 12.64 -28.32 -6.77
N GLY A 111 13.22 -28.95 -7.80
CA GLY A 111 12.81 -30.26 -8.34
C GLY A 111 12.29 -30.23 -9.77
N ALA A 112 11.97 -29.05 -10.33
CA ALA A 112 11.51 -28.92 -11.71
C ALA A 112 12.61 -29.33 -12.72
N HIS A 113 12.45 -30.51 -13.35
CA HIS A 113 13.28 -30.94 -14.46
C HIS A 113 12.75 -30.34 -15.76
N ILE A 114 13.23 -29.14 -16.07
CA ILE A 114 12.88 -28.40 -17.28
C ILE A 114 13.81 -28.84 -18.41
N THR A 115 13.25 -29.48 -19.44
CA THR A 115 13.99 -29.95 -20.62
C THR A 115 13.84 -29.02 -21.85
N GLY A 116 13.12 -27.90 -21.71
CA GLY A 116 12.86 -26.92 -22.78
C GLY A 116 12.74 -25.47 -22.28
N PRO A 117 12.60 -24.46 -23.17
CA PRO A 117 12.55 -23.06 -22.77
C PRO A 117 11.30 -22.74 -21.96
N VAL A 118 11.48 -22.01 -20.86
CA VAL A 118 10.37 -21.49 -20.06
C VAL A 118 10.08 -20.06 -20.49
N VAL A 119 8.83 -19.79 -20.83
CA VAL A 119 8.35 -18.43 -21.12
C VAL A 119 7.41 -18.01 -20.01
N GLN A 120 7.77 -16.92 -19.32
CA GLN A 120 6.97 -16.29 -18.28
C GLN A 120 6.67 -14.87 -18.72
N ALA A 121 5.39 -14.52 -18.87
CA ALA A 121 4.96 -13.20 -19.28
C ALA A 121 3.65 -12.80 -18.60
N ARG A 122 3.50 -11.50 -18.34
CA ARG A 122 2.28 -10.89 -17.78
C ARG A 122 1.25 -10.63 -18.87
N ASP A 123 1.67 -10.01 -19.96
CA ASP A 123 0.86 -9.75 -21.15
C ASP A 123 1.69 -10.06 -22.39
N ILE A 124 1.08 -10.63 -23.43
CA ILE A 124 1.70 -10.86 -24.73
C ILE A 124 0.81 -10.21 -25.79
N HIS A 125 1.41 -9.34 -26.59
CA HIS A 125 0.76 -8.70 -27.71
C HIS A 125 1.52 -9.02 -28.99
N GLY A 126 0.85 -9.68 -29.92
CA GLY A 126 1.46 -10.23 -31.14
C GLY A 126 1.72 -11.75 -31.04
N ASP A 127 2.30 -12.31 -32.09
CA ASP A 127 2.50 -13.76 -32.19
C ASP A 127 3.80 -14.22 -31.50
N LEU A 128 3.70 -15.32 -30.75
CA LEU A 128 4.85 -16.08 -30.27
C LEU A 128 5.13 -17.22 -31.25
N ASN A 129 6.35 -17.27 -31.80
CA ASN A 129 6.82 -18.39 -32.60
C ASN A 129 8.04 -19.04 -31.94
N PHE A 130 8.00 -20.36 -31.72
CA PHE A 130 9.06 -21.14 -31.11
C PHE A 130 9.84 -22.02 -32.10
N GLY A 131 9.63 -21.80 -33.41
CA GLY A 131 10.20 -22.61 -34.49
C GLY A 131 9.20 -23.61 -35.05
#